data_AF-A0A5K8AKN7-F1
#
_entry.id   AF-A0A5K8AKN7-F1
#
_cell.length_a   1.000
_cell.length_b   1.000
_cell.length_c   1.000
_cell.angle_alpha   90.00
_cell.angle_beta   90.00
_cell.angle_gamma   90.00
#
_symmetry.space_group_name_H-M   'P 1'
#
loop_
_entity.id
_entity.type
_entity.pdbx_description
1 polymer ?
#
loop_
_entity_poly.entity_id
_entity_poly.type
_entity_poly.pdbx_seq_one_letter_code
_entity_poly.pdbx_strand_id
1 'polypeptide(L)'
;MSVQFLAATDRHVKCNMRKIKYDRTEFHAGDESVENDLLSFVYDIPYFGACGIFPPIHIVNTIFLEGGGDGGMSPGAIWTPFEITEKEYEELVEAVKNTPLTNLEGKARYCEIQFEFDPEFDHIIDQFDWLQEVCKKHRENFHKKLDKFEHT
;
A
#
# COMPACT_ATOMS: atom_id res chain seq x y z
N MET A 1 50.81 -3.14 5.03
CA MET A 1 49.80 -2.42 4.21
C MET A 1 48.45 -2.76 4.81
N SER A 2 47.83 -1.79 5.49
CA SER A 2 46.54 -1.97 6.16
C SER A 2 45.43 -1.58 5.21
N VAL A 3 44.50 -2.49 4.92
CA VAL A 3 43.29 -2.19 4.15
C VAL A 3 42.18 -1.96 5.16
N GLN A 4 41.80 -0.70 5.37
CA GLN A 4 40.63 -0.33 6.18
C GLN A 4 39.38 -0.61 5.35
N PHE A 5 38.61 -1.61 5.77
CA PHE A 5 37.23 -1.78 5.34
C PHE A 5 36.41 -0.60 5.90
N LEU A 6 35.93 0.27 5.01
CA LEU A 6 34.93 1.27 5.33
C LEU A 6 33.61 0.52 5.60
N ALA A 7 33.19 0.52 6.87
CA ALA A 7 31.84 0.13 7.25
C ALA A 7 30.86 1.06 6.51
N ALA A 8 30.05 0.49 5.61
CA ALA A 8 28.86 1.16 5.10
C ALA A 8 27.99 1.44 6.33
N THR A 9 27.94 2.71 6.73
CA THR A 9 27.03 3.15 7.77
C THR A 9 25.62 2.99 7.22
N ASP A 10 24.95 1.95 7.72
CA ASP A 10 23.51 1.79 7.70
C ASP A 10 22.89 3.03 8.37
N ARG A 11 22.73 4.08 7.57
CA ARG A 11 21.86 5.20 7.91
C ARG A 11 20.46 4.70 7.64
N HIS A 12 19.88 4.04 8.64
CA HIS A 12 18.44 4.06 8.84
C HIS A 12 18.04 5.54 8.97
N VAL A 13 17.76 6.18 7.84
CA VAL A 13 16.95 7.39 7.83
C VAL A 13 15.63 6.95 8.43
N LYS A 14 15.39 7.34 9.67
CA LYS A 14 14.10 7.15 10.32
C LYS A 14 13.13 8.08 9.60
N CYS A 15 12.61 7.67 8.44
CA CYS A 15 11.54 8.39 7.77
C CYS A 15 10.36 8.40 8.74
N ASN A 16 10.05 9.58 9.27
CA ASN A 16 8.96 9.76 10.21
C ASN A 16 7.65 9.80 9.41
N MET A 17 7.27 8.64 8.90
CA MET A 17 6.10 8.48 8.07
C MET A 17 4.84 8.89 8.83
N ARG A 18 3.97 9.66 8.16
CA ARG A 18 2.74 10.18 8.73
C ARG A 18 1.92 9.05 9.37
N LYS A 19 1.38 9.32 10.56
CA LYS A 19 0.40 8.43 11.22
C LYS A 19 -1.01 8.79 10.80
N ILE A 20 -1.80 7.76 10.48
CA ILE A 20 -3.18 7.86 10.01
C ILE A 20 -4.07 7.11 11.00
N LYS A 21 -5.14 7.77 11.43
CA LYS A 21 -6.21 7.18 12.24
C LYS A 21 -7.38 6.84 11.34
N TYR A 22 -7.91 5.64 11.49
CA TYR A 22 -9.01 5.12 10.67
C TYR A 22 -9.69 3.96 11.39
N ASP A 23 -10.87 3.62 10.93
CA ASP A 23 -11.64 2.48 11.42
C ASP A 23 -11.60 1.36 10.39
N ARG A 24 -11.35 0.13 10.84
CA ARG A 24 -11.56 -1.08 10.05
C ARG A 24 -12.99 -1.55 10.27
N THR A 25 -13.66 -1.88 9.18
CA THR A 25 -15.02 -2.41 9.21
C THR A 25 -15.02 -3.85 8.72
N GLU A 26 -15.85 -4.69 9.31
CA GLU A 26 -15.98 -6.10 8.96
C GLU A 26 -17.45 -6.49 8.94
N PHE A 27 -17.83 -7.38 8.01
CA PHE A 27 -19.21 -7.83 7.90
C PHE A 27 -19.63 -8.60 9.16
N HIS A 28 -20.66 -8.10 9.86
CA HIS A 28 -21.16 -8.62 11.13
C HIS A 28 -20.19 -8.55 12.33
N ALA A 29 -19.05 -7.88 12.22
CA ALA A 29 -18.21 -7.54 13.37
C ALA A 29 -18.39 -6.06 13.76
N GLY A 30 -17.91 -5.68 14.94
CA GLY A 30 -17.81 -4.27 15.32
C GLY A 30 -16.59 -3.63 14.66
N ASP A 31 -16.64 -2.32 14.49
CA ASP A 31 -15.51 -1.56 13.93
C ASP A 31 -14.31 -1.54 14.89
N GLU A 32 -13.10 -1.59 14.33
CA GLU A 32 -11.85 -1.47 15.07
C GLU A 32 -11.15 -0.14 14.72
N SER A 33 -11.06 0.77 15.69
CA SER A 33 -10.28 2.00 15.53
C SER A 33 -8.79 1.73 15.69
N VAL A 34 -8.01 2.11 14.68
CA VAL A 34 -6.56 1.88 14.61
C VAL A 34 -5.79 3.15 14.26
N GLU A 35 -4.51 3.17 14.60
CA GLU A 35 -3.57 4.22 14.21
C GLU A 35 -2.27 3.59 13.70
N ASN A 36 -1.98 3.78 12.42
CA ASN A 36 -0.83 3.19 11.73
C ASN A 36 -0.02 4.22 10.96
N ASP A 37 1.21 3.89 10.55
CA ASP A 37 1.92 4.71 9.55
C ASP A 37 1.34 4.53 8.15
N LEU A 38 1.61 5.52 7.29
CA LEU A 38 1.12 5.56 5.92
C LEU A 38 1.41 4.28 5.11
N LEU A 39 2.56 3.64 5.32
CA LEU A 39 2.91 2.35 4.68
C LEU A 39 1.96 1.24 5.16
N SER A 40 1.81 1.08 6.47
CA SER A 40 0.92 0.06 7.00
C SER A 40 -0.54 0.36 6.59
N PHE A 41 -0.93 1.63 6.55
CA PHE A 41 -2.26 2.07 6.13
C PHE A 41 -2.59 1.69 4.68
N VAL A 42 -1.69 1.91 3.72
CA VAL A 42 -1.96 1.54 2.31
C VAL A 42 -2.10 0.03 2.09
N TYR A 43 -1.43 -0.78 2.92
CA TYR A 43 -1.60 -2.23 2.94
C TYR A 43 -2.83 -2.70 3.74
N ASP A 44 -3.55 -1.78 4.37
CA ASP A 44 -4.73 -2.10 5.17
C ASP A 44 -6.03 -1.63 4.51
N ILE A 45 -5.92 -0.78 3.48
CA ILE A 45 -7.03 -0.38 2.62
C ILE A 45 -7.33 -1.52 1.63
N PRO A 46 -8.57 -2.04 1.60
CA PRO A 46 -8.95 -3.04 0.61
C PRO A 46 -8.85 -2.45 -0.80
N TYR A 47 -8.26 -3.21 -1.72
CA TYR A 47 -8.13 -2.83 -3.14
C TYR A 47 -7.39 -1.50 -3.38
N PHE A 48 -6.46 -1.12 -2.50
CA PHE A 48 -5.68 0.10 -2.68
C PHE A 48 -4.91 0.15 -4.01
N GLY A 49 -4.26 -0.96 -4.35
CA GLY A 49 -3.63 -1.16 -5.65
C GLY A 49 -4.46 -2.03 -6.58
N ALA A 50 -4.02 -2.15 -7.83
CA ALA A 50 -4.67 -2.95 -8.85
C ALA A 50 -3.78 -4.15 -9.21
N CYS A 51 -4.24 -5.37 -8.93
CA CYS A 51 -3.48 -6.61 -9.21
C CYS A 51 -2.01 -6.57 -8.72
N GLY A 52 -1.80 -6.04 -7.51
CA GLY A 52 -0.47 -5.93 -6.91
C GLY A 52 0.40 -4.79 -7.45
N ILE A 53 -0.15 -3.91 -8.28
CA ILE A 53 0.53 -2.69 -8.72
C ILE A 53 0.12 -1.51 -7.84
N PHE A 54 1.11 -0.75 -7.38
CA PHE A 54 0.93 0.46 -6.60
C PHE A 54 0.49 1.65 -7.48
N PRO A 55 -0.50 2.44 -7.04
CA PRO A 55 -0.98 3.57 -7.83
C PRO A 55 -0.02 4.78 -7.87
N PRO A 56 -0.04 5.57 -8.97
CA PRO A 56 0.65 6.87 -9.03
C PRO A 56 0.01 7.90 -8.09
N ILE A 57 0.75 8.97 -7.76
CA ILE A 57 0.36 9.93 -6.71
C ILE A 57 -1.03 10.55 -6.89
N HIS A 58 -1.43 10.90 -8.13
CA HIS A 58 -2.74 11.49 -8.38
C HIS A 58 -3.87 10.51 -8.03
N ILE A 59 -3.71 9.22 -8.36
CA ILE A 59 -4.65 8.17 -7.96
C ILE A 59 -4.63 7.93 -6.46
N VAL A 60 -3.44 7.94 -5.83
CA VAL A 60 -3.32 7.83 -4.36
C VAL A 60 -4.10 8.95 -3.67
N ASN A 61 -3.95 10.20 -4.11
CA ASN A 61 -4.67 11.33 -3.55
C ASN A 61 -6.16 11.26 -3.85
N THR A 62 -6.58 10.77 -5.03
CA THR A 62 -7.99 10.47 -5.30
C THR A 62 -8.55 9.49 -4.26
N ILE A 63 -7.89 8.35 -4.04
CA ILE A 63 -8.30 7.35 -3.05
C ILE A 63 -8.36 7.97 -1.65
N PHE A 64 -7.30 8.67 -1.21
CA PHE A 64 -7.26 9.25 0.13
C PHE A 64 -8.31 10.34 0.37
N LEU A 65 -8.73 11.06 -0.67
CA LEU A 65 -9.80 12.05 -0.60
C LEU A 65 -11.21 11.44 -0.50
N GLU A 66 -11.40 10.18 -0.92
CA GLU A 66 -12.70 9.50 -0.81
C GLU A 66 -13.09 9.19 0.64
N GLY A 67 -12.10 9.00 1.52
CA GLY A 67 -12.35 8.66 2.93
C GLY A 67 -12.74 7.19 3.17
N GLY A 68 -12.71 6.37 2.11
CA GLY A 68 -12.97 4.93 2.19
C GLY A 68 -14.46 4.57 2.29
N GLY A 69 -14.73 3.39 2.85
CA GLY A 69 -16.09 2.85 2.95
C GLY A 69 -16.15 1.58 3.80
N ASP A 70 -17.38 1.19 4.17
CA ASP A 70 -17.64 0.07 5.07
C ASP A 70 -17.38 -1.32 4.44
N GLY A 71 -17.16 -1.38 3.13
CA GLY A 71 -16.91 -2.62 2.38
C GLY A 71 -18.16 -3.49 2.16
N GLY A 72 -19.31 -3.12 2.70
CA GLY A 72 -20.56 -3.88 2.62
C GLY A 72 -20.43 -5.30 3.20
N MET A 73 -20.34 -6.29 2.31
CA MET A 73 -20.14 -7.71 2.68
C MET A 73 -18.65 -8.12 2.69
N SER A 74 -17.76 -7.20 2.37
CA SER A 74 -16.31 -7.38 2.43
C SER A 74 -15.73 -6.47 3.52
N PRO A 75 -14.49 -6.74 3.97
CA PRO A 75 -13.80 -5.81 4.85
C PRO A 75 -13.71 -4.41 4.23
N GLY A 76 -13.88 -3.38 5.06
CA GLY A 76 -13.75 -1.98 4.67
C GLY A 76 -12.73 -1.24 5.54
N ALA A 77 -12.52 0.03 5.20
CA ALA A 77 -11.70 0.96 5.96
C ALA A 77 -12.25 2.36 5.76
N ILE A 78 -12.39 3.13 6.85
CA ILE A 78 -12.96 4.49 6.84
C ILE A 78 -11.98 5.45 7.51
N TRP A 79 -11.65 6.55 6.84
CA TRP A 79 -10.74 7.57 7.34
C TRP A 79 -11.22 8.98 7.02
N THR A 80 -10.68 9.96 7.73
CA THR A 80 -10.90 11.37 7.39
C THR A 80 -10.14 11.70 6.10
N PRO A 81 -10.80 12.21 5.04
CA PRO A 81 -10.15 12.57 3.78
C PRO A 81 -8.89 13.42 3.93
N PHE A 82 -7.86 13.10 3.15
CA PHE A 82 -6.61 13.85 3.12
C PHE A 82 -5.88 13.69 1.78
N GLU A 83 -4.86 14.51 1.58
CA GLU A 83 -3.87 14.35 0.50
C GLU A 83 -2.49 14.23 1.10
N ILE A 84 -1.57 13.65 0.32
CA ILE A 84 -0.14 13.63 0.60
C ILE A 84 0.61 14.46 -0.44
N THR A 85 1.73 15.03 0.00
CA THR A 85 2.65 15.77 -0.86
C THR A 85 3.50 14.83 -1.73
N GLU A 86 4.11 15.36 -2.81
CA GLU A 86 5.08 14.61 -3.62
C GLU A 86 6.19 14.00 -2.76
N LYS A 87 6.71 14.76 -1.78
CA LYS A 87 7.72 14.27 -0.84
C LYS A 87 7.23 13.10 0.00
N GLU A 88 6.02 13.19 0.55
CA GLU A 88 5.42 12.07 1.31
C GLU A 88 5.19 10.84 0.42
N TYR A 89 4.82 11.05 -0.84
CA TYR A 89 4.66 9.97 -1.81
C TYR A 89 6.01 9.32 -2.16
N GLU A 90 7.07 10.08 -2.39
CA GLU A 90 8.42 9.54 -2.59
C GLU A 90 8.89 8.72 -1.38
N GLU A 91 8.67 9.23 -0.16
CA GLU A 91 8.97 8.50 1.07
C GLU A 91 8.14 7.20 1.18
N LEU A 92 6.87 7.23 0.78
CA LEU A 92 6.00 6.06 0.75
C LEU A 92 6.45 5.03 -0.28
N VAL A 93 6.77 5.45 -1.50
CA VAL A 93 7.26 4.59 -2.58
C VAL A 93 8.54 3.87 -2.15
N GLU A 94 9.49 4.59 -1.55
CA GLU A 94 10.72 3.99 -1.02
C GLU A 94 10.43 3.03 0.14
N ALA A 95 9.48 3.34 1.01
CA ALA A 95 9.10 2.44 2.10
C ALA A 95 8.42 1.17 1.57
N VAL A 96 7.56 1.27 0.55
CA VAL A 96 6.95 0.13 -0.13
C VAL A 96 8.05 -0.75 -0.69
N LYS A 97 8.98 -0.23 -1.50
CA LYS A 97 10.03 -1.04 -2.13
C LYS A 97 10.95 -1.76 -1.14
N ASN A 98 11.27 -1.12 -0.02
CA ASN A 98 12.38 -1.54 0.85
C ASN A 98 11.94 -2.20 2.15
N THR A 99 10.65 -2.15 2.52
CA THR A 99 10.16 -2.78 3.76
C THR A 99 9.64 -4.19 3.48
N PRO A 100 10.24 -5.24 4.08
CA PRO A 100 9.68 -6.58 4.00
C PRO A 100 8.28 -6.65 4.61
N LEU A 101 7.35 -7.35 3.97
CA LEU A 101 5.97 -7.47 4.44
C LEU A 101 5.84 -8.09 5.84
N THR A 102 6.80 -8.92 6.25
CA THR A 102 6.89 -9.46 7.62
C THR A 102 6.93 -8.36 8.69
N ASN A 103 7.38 -7.15 8.35
CA ASN A 103 7.40 -6.00 9.26
C ASN A 103 6.02 -5.33 9.44
N LEU A 104 5.07 -5.68 8.57
CA LEU A 104 3.69 -5.20 8.54
C LEU A 104 2.71 -6.23 9.13
N GLU A 105 3.17 -7.46 9.39
CA GLU A 105 2.37 -8.50 10.06
C GLU A 105 1.77 -7.99 11.38
N GLY A 106 0.47 -8.23 11.55
CA GLY A 106 -0.29 -7.74 12.70
C GLY A 106 -0.60 -6.24 12.69
N LYS A 107 -0.05 -5.46 11.74
CA LYS A 107 -0.36 -4.03 11.57
C LYS A 107 -1.31 -3.76 10.42
N ALA A 108 -1.27 -4.54 9.35
CA ALA A 108 -2.10 -4.36 8.16
C ALA A 108 -2.67 -5.69 7.65
N ARG A 109 -3.86 -5.65 7.03
CA ARG A 109 -4.60 -6.85 6.62
C ARG A 109 -4.08 -7.51 5.33
N TYR A 110 -3.54 -6.76 4.38
CA TYR A 110 -3.24 -7.27 3.03
C TYR A 110 -1.73 -7.34 2.73
N CYS A 111 -0.99 -8.11 3.53
CA CYS A 111 0.48 -8.17 3.49
C CYS A 111 1.01 -9.42 2.77
N GLU A 112 0.23 -10.08 1.93
CA GLU A 112 0.62 -11.34 1.27
C GLU A 112 1.52 -11.09 0.05
N ILE A 113 1.25 -10.00 -0.68
CA ILE A 113 1.96 -9.67 -1.91
C ILE A 113 2.51 -8.25 -1.81
N GLN A 114 3.81 -8.15 -2.05
CA GLN A 114 4.51 -6.87 -2.13
C GLN A 114 4.02 -6.12 -3.36
N PHE A 115 3.64 -4.86 -3.19
CA PHE A 115 3.30 -4.02 -4.33
C PHE A 115 4.51 -3.84 -5.26
N GLU A 116 4.23 -3.94 -6.55
CA GLU A 116 5.13 -3.62 -7.66
C GLU A 116 4.75 -2.27 -8.27
N PHE A 117 5.64 -1.70 -9.09
CA PHE A 117 5.44 -0.41 -9.74
C PHE A 117 5.53 -0.59 -11.25
N ASP A 118 4.59 -0.01 -12.00
CA ASP A 118 4.59 -0.06 -13.45
C ASP A 118 4.28 1.33 -14.03
N PRO A 119 5.33 2.14 -14.31
CA PRO A 119 5.16 3.53 -14.73
C PRO A 119 4.53 3.68 -16.11
N GLU A 120 4.33 2.58 -16.85
CA GLU A 120 3.56 2.59 -18.09
C GLU A 120 2.15 3.17 -17.88
N PHE A 121 1.57 3.02 -16.68
CA PHE A 121 0.20 3.45 -16.38
C PHE A 121 0.10 4.82 -15.69
N ASP A 122 1.22 5.48 -15.36
CA ASP A 122 1.24 6.73 -14.59
C ASP A 122 0.55 7.90 -15.32
N HIS A 123 0.40 7.79 -16.64
CA HIS A 123 -0.27 8.80 -17.45
C HIS A 123 -1.81 8.72 -17.38
N ILE A 124 -2.38 7.64 -16.82
CA ILE A 124 -3.83 7.45 -16.72
C ILE A 124 -4.35 8.20 -15.48
N ILE A 125 -5.19 9.21 -15.69
CA ILE A 125 -5.67 10.11 -14.64
C ILE A 125 -6.89 9.57 -13.90
N ASP A 126 -7.79 8.87 -14.61
CA ASP A 126 -8.99 8.30 -14.01
C ASP A 126 -8.66 6.99 -13.29
N GLN A 127 -9.12 6.87 -12.04
CA GLN A 127 -8.85 5.70 -11.18
C GLN A 127 -9.45 4.42 -11.74
N PHE A 128 -10.64 4.49 -12.33
CA PHE A 128 -11.31 3.32 -12.87
C PHE A 128 -10.61 2.84 -14.16
N ASP A 129 -10.25 3.77 -15.05
CA ASP A 129 -9.48 3.43 -16.25
C ASP A 129 -8.10 2.85 -15.89
N TRP A 130 -7.43 3.43 -14.88
CA TRP A 130 -6.15 2.93 -14.37
C TRP A 130 -6.29 1.49 -13.85
N LEU A 131 -7.31 1.24 -13.00
CA LEU A 131 -7.63 -0.08 -12.49
C LEU A 131 -7.86 -1.09 -13.63
N GLN A 132 -8.64 -0.74 -14.65
CA GLN A 132 -8.96 -1.64 -15.76
C GLN A 132 -7.71 -2.01 -16.57
N GLU A 133 -6.92 -1.03 -17.00
CA GLU A 133 -5.74 -1.28 -17.85
C GLU A 133 -4.62 -1.99 -17.08
N VAL A 134 -4.41 -1.67 -15.81
CA VAL A 134 -3.48 -2.41 -14.95
C VAL A 134 -3.92 -3.86 -14.78
N CYS A 135 -5.20 -4.08 -14.43
CA CYS A 135 -5.72 -5.43 -14.25
C CYS A 135 -5.61 -6.26 -15.54
N LYS A 136 -5.88 -5.66 -16.69
CA LYS A 136 -5.77 -6.32 -18.00
C LYS A 136 -4.37 -6.86 -18.28
N LYS A 137 -3.31 -6.16 -17.85
CA LYS A 137 -1.92 -6.61 -18.00
C LYS A 137 -1.49 -7.59 -16.90
N HIS A 138 -1.86 -7.33 -15.65
CA HIS A 138 -1.24 -7.98 -14.49
C HIS A 138 -2.06 -9.08 -13.80
N ARG A 139 -3.37 -9.19 -14.07
CA ARG A 139 -4.28 -10.10 -13.35
C ARG A 139 -3.82 -11.56 -13.33
N GLU A 140 -3.39 -12.10 -14.47
CA GLU A 140 -2.98 -13.51 -14.54
C GLU A 140 -1.74 -13.79 -13.67
N ASN A 141 -0.77 -12.88 -13.67
CA ASN A 141 0.44 -13.02 -12.86
C ASN A 141 0.12 -12.84 -11.37
N PHE A 142 -0.78 -11.89 -11.06
CA PHE A 142 -1.22 -11.65 -9.69
C PHE A 142 -1.92 -12.87 -9.07
N HIS A 143 -2.86 -13.50 -9.78
CA HIS A 143 -3.50 -14.73 -9.30
C HIS A 143 -2.50 -15.88 -9.12
N LYS A 144 -1.55 -16.05 -10.05
CA LYS A 144 -0.47 -17.05 -9.90
C LYS A 144 0.42 -16.80 -8.67
N LYS A 145 0.56 -15.55 -8.22
CA LYS A 145 1.27 -15.22 -6.97
C LYS A 145 0.41 -15.57 -5.77
N LEU A 146 -0.89 -15.19 -5.77
CA LEU A 146 -1.82 -15.51 -4.68
C LEU A 146 -1.95 -17.02 -4.43
N ASP A 147 -2.11 -17.81 -5.50
CA ASP A 147 -2.26 -19.28 -5.39
C ASP A 147 -1.08 -19.92 -4.65
N LYS A 148 0.12 -19.35 -4.74
CA LYS A 148 1.31 -19.87 -4.04
C LYS A 148 1.26 -19.67 -2.53
N PHE A 149 0.50 -18.68 -2.06
CA PHE A 149 0.33 -18.38 -0.63
C PHE A 149 -0.85 -19.14 -0.02
N GLU A 150 -1.93 -19.38 -0.78
CA GLU A 150 -3.08 -20.15 -0.30
C GLU A 150 -2.79 -21.65 -0.09
N HIS A 151 -1.67 -22.16 -0.65
CA HIS A 151 -1.29 -23.57 -0.59
C HIS A 151 -0.01 -23.85 0.23
N THR A 152 0.46 -22.88 1.03
CA THR A 152 1.56 -23.02 2.01
C THR A 152 1.03 -23.00 3.43
#